data_AF-A0ABD2SK94-F1
#
_entry.id   AF-A0ABD2SK94-F1
#
_cell.length_a   1.000
_cell.length_b   1.000
_cell.length_c   1.000
_cell.angle_alpha   90.00
_cell.angle_beta   90.00
_cell.angle_gamma   90.00
#
_symmetry.space_group_name_H-M   'P 1'
#
loop_
_entity.id
_entity.type
_entity.pdbx_description
1 polymer ?
#
loop_
_entity_poly.entity_id
_entity_poly.type
_entity_poly.pdbx_seq_one_letter_code
_entity_poly.pdbx_strand_id
1 'polypeptide(L)'
;MMNNGGHSSSAAFRCLVRRKRVDAATPTTQTLATQQLARKLSLFDLVAIGVGATIGAGVYILVGTVAREHTGPSLTVSFFIGGLAAALSAFCYAELACRCPSAGSAYHYSYVCIGEGVAWLIGWALILEYTLGGAAVARGVVPNLASFFGGVDKLPSILARQTIFGIVVDPGAAILVVIITALLCTGIKESSLAQAIITTVNISALVFIIFAGAYLGCKTGWPGYEVSSGYFSFGVNGLLAGSATVFFSYIGFDIVASTAEEVKNPQRDMPLGIGFAVSICVILYMLVSAVIVGLVPYYALDPDTPISSAFAGYGMAWAVYIITAGAVTALCASLIGAIIPQVSVGTLLSFTVVALSILILRYVPPDPFLPSDQQSNVSDQHLDAFETDVAGIPLIQNDVAQDKLRRRKLAAWSITMVCFGILVVVAAISTEGLSSILCFILSGIGGMLVICCLTVLNSIDQAGTKESFTKSGGFMCPFVPFLPVASVLINTYLLLNIGAQTWIRVLIWLGVGVIIYIFYGRGHSLLFDDVRRPITHTNDDHADATLS
;
A
#
# COMPACT_ATOMS: atom_id res chain seq x y z
N MET A 1 4.02 43.67 -29.43
CA MET A 1 3.89 42.93 -28.15
C MET A 1 2.58 42.18 -28.16
N MET A 2 2.58 40.86 -28.41
CA MET A 2 1.39 40.02 -28.21
C MET A 2 1.76 38.53 -28.23
N ASN A 3 1.08 37.78 -27.37
CA ASN A 3 0.88 36.33 -27.42
C ASN A 3 2.10 35.38 -27.30
N ASN A 4 2.65 35.24 -26.08
CA ASN A 4 3.54 34.13 -25.70
C ASN A 4 3.05 33.33 -24.47
N GLY A 5 1.77 33.50 -24.07
CA GLY A 5 1.22 32.90 -22.85
C GLY A 5 0.82 31.42 -22.96
N GLY A 6 0.60 30.90 -24.17
CA GLY A 6 0.03 29.55 -24.37
C GLY A 6 1.00 28.38 -24.12
N HIS A 7 2.31 28.57 -24.30
CA HIS A 7 3.27 27.45 -24.25
C HIS A 7 3.67 27.05 -22.82
N SER A 8 3.71 27.99 -21.87
CA SER A 8 4.14 27.70 -20.49
C SER A 8 3.19 26.77 -19.74
N SER A 9 1.87 26.98 -19.87
CA SER A 9 0.84 26.12 -19.26
C SER A 9 0.86 24.70 -19.84
N SER A 10 0.97 24.58 -21.17
CA SER A 10 1.09 23.29 -21.86
C SER A 10 2.36 22.51 -21.47
N ALA A 11 3.47 23.21 -21.21
CA ALA A 11 4.71 22.60 -20.72
C ALA A 11 4.61 22.20 -19.24
N ALA A 12 3.92 22.99 -18.40
CA ALA A 12 3.66 22.67 -17.00
C ALA A 12 2.81 21.41 -16.85
N PHE A 13 1.70 21.32 -17.59
CA PHE A 13 0.83 20.16 -17.57
C PHE A 13 1.52 18.90 -18.13
N ARG A 14 2.34 19.05 -19.17
CA ARG A 14 3.17 17.95 -19.70
C ARG A 14 4.20 17.41 -18.70
N CYS A 15 4.69 18.22 -17.76
CA CYS A 15 5.59 17.74 -16.71
C CYS A 15 4.87 16.83 -15.71
N LEU A 16 3.67 17.23 -15.26
CA LEU A 16 2.87 16.48 -14.28
C LEU A 16 2.50 15.05 -14.73
N VAL A 17 2.41 14.82 -16.04
CA VAL A 17 1.97 13.56 -16.66
C VAL A 17 3.15 12.73 -17.20
N ARG A 18 4.40 13.12 -16.96
CA ARG A 18 5.58 12.32 -17.35
C ARG A 18 5.56 10.96 -16.65
N ARG A 19 5.66 9.87 -17.41
CA ARG A 19 5.75 8.51 -16.89
C ARG A 19 7.16 7.98 -17.04
N LYS A 20 7.63 7.24 -16.04
CA LYS A 20 8.88 6.47 -16.16
C LYS A 20 8.57 5.25 -17.05
N ARG A 21 9.40 5.01 -18.08
CA ARG A 21 9.30 3.76 -18.85
C ARG A 21 9.66 2.60 -17.92
N VAL A 22 8.92 1.49 -18.02
CA VAL A 22 9.40 0.22 -17.47
C VAL A 22 10.53 -0.22 -18.38
N ASP A 23 11.74 -0.30 -17.85
CA ASP A 23 12.88 -0.80 -18.59
C ASP A 23 12.61 -2.27 -18.94
N ALA A 24 12.13 -2.50 -20.16
CA ALA A 24 12.11 -3.82 -20.73
C ALA A 24 13.56 -4.30 -20.73
N ALA A 25 13.82 -5.42 -20.06
CA ALA A 25 15.15 -6.00 -19.89
C ALA A 25 15.76 -6.38 -21.25
N THR A 26 16.33 -5.38 -21.91
CA THR A 26 16.99 -5.48 -23.19
C THR A 26 18.47 -5.60 -22.86
N PRO A 27 19.13 -6.74 -23.16
CA PRO A 27 20.51 -6.99 -22.75
C PRO A 27 21.47 -6.25 -23.71
N THR A 28 21.48 -4.92 -23.64
CA THR A 28 22.29 -4.08 -24.52
C THR A 28 23.13 -3.08 -23.72
N THR A 29 24.44 -3.34 -23.75
CA THR A 29 25.51 -2.34 -23.63
C THR A 29 25.69 -1.63 -22.28
N GLN A 30 26.49 -2.28 -21.43
CA GLN A 30 27.52 -1.69 -20.56
C GLN A 30 27.54 -0.15 -20.46
N THR A 31 26.67 0.45 -19.64
CA THR A 31 26.87 1.83 -19.16
C THR A 31 26.43 1.94 -17.70
N LEU A 32 27.43 2.15 -16.84
CA LEU A 32 27.33 2.35 -15.38
C LEU A 32 26.73 1.18 -14.58
N ALA A 33 27.56 0.59 -13.72
CA ALA A 33 27.16 -0.37 -12.70
C ALA A 33 26.37 0.32 -11.57
N THR A 34 25.12 0.70 -11.83
CA THR A 34 24.16 0.96 -10.76
C THR A 34 23.96 -0.30 -9.95
N GLN A 35 24.15 -0.20 -8.63
CA GLN A 35 24.23 -1.33 -7.72
C GLN A 35 22.95 -2.16 -7.73
N GLN A 36 22.92 -3.27 -8.48
CA GLN A 36 21.84 -4.25 -8.36
C GLN A 36 21.93 -4.92 -6.98
N LEU A 37 20.88 -4.78 -6.19
CA LEU A 37 20.75 -5.45 -4.90
C LEU A 37 20.83 -6.96 -5.08
N ALA A 38 21.50 -7.63 -4.14
CA ALA A 38 21.77 -9.06 -4.28
C ALA A 38 20.50 -9.89 -4.00
N ARG A 39 19.97 -10.55 -5.04
CA ARG A 39 18.77 -11.42 -4.97
C ARG A 39 18.96 -12.62 -4.02
N LYS A 40 18.66 -12.41 -2.74
CA LYS A 40 18.93 -13.35 -1.64
C LYS A 40 17.65 -13.85 -0.95
N LEU A 41 16.58 -13.05 -0.94
CA LEU A 41 15.33 -13.37 -0.25
C LEU A 41 14.59 -14.54 -0.93
N SER A 42 14.04 -15.41 -0.10
CA SER A 42 13.19 -16.54 -0.45
C SER A 42 11.74 -16.31 0.02
N LEU A 43 10.79 -17.09 -0.50
CA LEU A 43 9.37 -16.99 -0.14
C LEU A 43 9.13 -16.98 1.38
N PHE A 44 9.88 -17.77 2.17
CA PHE A 44 9.74 -17.79 3.62
C PHE A 44 10.16 -16.46 4.27
N ASP A 45 11.23 -15.83 3.75
CA ASP A 45 11.68 -14.52 4.21
C ASP A 45 10.64 -13.44 3.87
N LEU A 46 10.03 -13.49 2.68
CA LEU A 46 8.95 -12.58 2.27
C LEU A 46 7.73 -12.69 3.20
N VAL A 47 7.28 -13.92 3.49
CA VAL A 47 6.16 -14.14 4.42
C VAL A 47 6.52 -13.66 5.82
N ALA A 48 7.74 -13.93 6.29
CA ALA A 48 8.17 -13.49 7.62
C ALA A 48 8.34 -11.96 7.73
N ILE A 49 8.80 -11.29 6.68
CA ILE A 49 8.86 -9.83 6.58
C ILE A 49 7.44 -9.24 6.60
N GLY A 50 6.53 -9.72 5.75
CA GLY A 50 5.16 -9.23 5.67
C GLY A 50 4.38 -9.45 6.97
N VAL A 51 4.38 -10.67 7.50
CA VAL A 51 3.71 -10.99 8.77
C VAL A 51 4.35 -10.24 9.94
N GLY A 52 5.69 -10.20 10.01
CA GLY A 52 6.41 -9.52 11.09
C GLY A 52 6.21 -8.01 11.11
N ALA A 53 6.11 -7.39 9.94
CA ALA A 53 5.89 -5.96 9.85
C ALA A 53 4.45 -5.56 10.18
N THR A 54 3.48 -6.36 9.73
CA THR A 54 2.06 -6.16 10.00
C THR A 54 1.68 -6.47 11.45
N ILE A 55 2.17 -7.57 12.03
CA ILE A 55 1.87 -7.94 13.41
C ILE A 55 2.69 -7.12 14.40
N GLY A 56 2.12 -6.00 14.85
CA GLY A 56 2.66 -5.14 15.89
C GLY A 56 1.58 -4.54 16.79
N ALA A 57 1.59 -3.20 16.92
CA ALA A 57 0.70 -2.45 17.83
C ALA A 57 -0.79 -2.66 17.56
N GLY A 58 -1.18 -2.98 16.32
CA GLY A 58 -2.56 -3.26 15.93
C GLY A 58 -3.21 -4.40 16.73
N VAL A 59 -2.55 -5.54 16.86
CA VAL A 59 -3.13 -6.68 17.61
C VAL A 59 -2.91 -6.57 19.12
N TYR A 60 -1.76 -6.08 19.56
CA TYR A 60 -1.42 -6.07 21.00
C TYR A 60 -2.03 -4.92 21.79
N ILE A 61 -2.32 -3.78 21.15
CA ILE A 61 -2.76 -2.55 21.81
C ILE A 61 -4.13 -2.13 21.27
N LEU A 62 -4.23 -1.95 19.95
CA LEU A 62 -5.42 -1.34 19.32
C LEU A 62 -6.71 -2.18 19.50
N VAL A 63 -6.57 -3.51 19.68
CA VAL A 63 -7.66 -4.40 20.12
C VAL A 63 -8.37 -3.87 21.38
N GLY A 64 -7.63 -3.39 22.37
CA GLY A 64 -8.18 -2.91 23.64
C GLY A 64 -8.91 -1.58 23.47
N THR A 65 -8.23 -0.59 22.87
CA THR A 65 -8.80 0.73 22.62
C THR A 65 -10.06 0.66 21.75
N VAL A 66 -10.03 -0.09 20.65
CA VAL A 66 -11.15 -0.15 19.70
C VAL A 66 -12.31 -1.03 20.18
N ALA A 67 -12.06 -2.08 20.98
CA ALA A 67 -13.12 -2.77 21.71
C ALA A 67 -13.84 -1.79 22.66
N ARG A 68 -13.07 -1.07 23.47
CA ARG A 68 -13.57 -0.20 24.54
C ARG A 68 -14.34 1.01 24.03
N GLU A 69 -13.86 1.66 22.96
CA GLU A 69 -14.32 3.00 22.54
C GLU A 69 -15.19 3.02 21.27
N HIS A 70 -15.18 1.96 20.46
CA HIS A 70 -15.84 1.97 19.14
C HIS A 70 -16.70 0.76 18.80
N THR A 71 -16.29 -0.47 19.15
CA THR A 71 -16.87 -1.70 18.56
C THR A 71 -17.56 -2.62 19.55
N GLY A 72 -17.13 -2.61 20.82
CA GLY A 72 -17.62 -3.55 21.82
C GLY A 72 -17.39 -5.02 21.40
N PRO A 73 -18.36 -5.92 21.64
CA PRO A 73 -18.27 -7.32 21.25
C PRO A 73 -18.10 -7.57 19.75
N SER A 74 -18.47 -6.61 18.90
CA SER A 74 -18.41 -6.74 17.44
C SER A 74 -17.02 -6.58 16.81
N LEU A 75 -15.96 -6.35 17.61
CA LEU A 75 -14.59 -6.12 17.14
C LEU A 75 -14.08 -7.14 16.11
N THR A 76 -14.40 -8.43 16.27
CA THR A 76 -14.00 -9.49 15.32
C THR A 76 -14.51 -9.22 13.90
N VAL A 77 -15.72 -8.68 13.77
CA VAL A 77 -16.31 -8.30 12.48
C VAL A 77 -15.62 -7.07 11.91
N SER A 78 -15.23 -6.09 12.75
CA SER A 78 -14.43 -4.95 12.31
C SER A 78 -13.06 -5.36 11.77
N PHE A 79 -12.39 -6.32 12.43
CA PHE A 79 -11.14 -6.90 11.91
C PHE A 79 -11.34 -7.65 10.59
N PHE A 80 -12.46 -8.35 10.41
CA PHE A 80 -12.78 -9.00 9.13
C PHE A 80 -13.01 -7.99 8.00
N ILE A 81 -13.76 -6.91 8.25
CA ILE A 81 -14.01 -5.83 7.27
C ILE A 81 -12.70 -5.13 6.87
N GLY A 82 -11.86 -4.75 7.85
CA GLY A 82 -10.54 -4.18 7.59
C GLY A 82 -9.61 -5.16 6.86
N GLY A 83 -9.68 -6.45 7.20
CA GLY A 83 -8.91 -7.52 6.57
C GLY A 83 -9.30 -7.77 5.11
N LEU A 84 -10.59 -7.69 4.80
CA LEU A 84 -11.10 -7.76 3.43
C LEU A 84 -10.62 -6.56 2.58
N ALA A 85 -10.64 -5.35 3.15
CA ALA A 85 -10.09 -4.15 2.50
C ALA A 85 -8.60 -4.30 2.18
N ALA A 86 -7.83 -4.83 3.14
CA ALA A 86 -6.41 -5.13 2.96
C ALA A 86 -6.19 -6.21 1.89
N ALA A 87 -6.94 -7.32 1.91
CA ALA A 87 -6.82 -8.42 0.94
C ALA A 87 -7.11 -7.96 -0.51
N LEU A 88 -8.14 -7.14 -0.73
CA LEU A 88 -8.46 -6.56 -2.04
C LEU A 88 -7.32 -5.65 -2.55
N SER A 89 -6.71 -4.88 -1.65
CA SER A 89 -5.55 -4.04 -1.96
C SER A 89 -4.30 -4.90 -2.23
N ALA A 90 -4.10 -5.99 -1.47
CA ALA A 90 -2.98 -6.92 -1.59
C ALA A 90 -2.96 -7.66 -2.94
N PHE A 91 -4.12 -8.06 -3.48
CA PHE A 91 -4.20 -8.60 -4.85
C PHE A 91 -3.77 -7.59 -5.92
N CYS A 92 -4.02 -6.30 -5.68
CA CYS A 92 -3.55 -5.26 -6.57
C CYS A 92 -2.01 -5.12 -6.47
N TYR A 93 -1.48 -5.03 -5.25
CA TYR A 93 -0.03 -5.02 -4.99
C TYR A 93 0.71 -6.20 -5.64
N ALA A 94 0.15 -7.41 -5.52
CA ALA A 94 0.72 -8.62 -6.09
C ALA A 94 0.91 -8.55 -7.62
N GLU A 95 -0.04 -8.00 -8.37
CA GLU A 95 0.08 -7.83 -9.83
C GLU A 95 1.14 -6.77 -10.20
N LEU A 96 1.18 -5.63 -9.49
CA LEU A 96 2.17 -4.59 -9.78
C LEU A 96 3.59 -4.99 -9.39
N ALA A 97 3.77 -5.68 -8.25
CA ALA A 97 5.04 -6.24 -7.83
C ALA A 97 5.60 -7.27 -8.82
N CYS A 98 4.74 -8.07 -9.46
CA CYS A 98 5.16 -8.98 -10.54
C CYS A 98 5.53 -8.25 -11.83
N ARG A 99 4.85 -7.15 -12.15
CA ARG A 99 5.05 -6.38 -13.39
C ARG A 99 6.26 -5.47 -13.37
N CYS A 100 6.49 -4.83 -12.24
CA CYS A 100 7.55 -3.86 -12.01
C CYS A 100 8.29 -4.23 -10.72
N PRO A 101 9.13 -5.29 -10.73
CA PRO A 101 9.87 -5.72 -9.54
C PRO A 101 10.99 -4.72 -9.23
N SER A 102 10.62 -3.60 -8.61
CA SER A 102 11.49 -2.53 -8.17
C SER A 102 11.19 -2.16 -6.71
N ALA A 103 12.22 -1.74 -5.97
CA ALA A 103 12.15 -1.41 -4.54
C ALA A 103 11.31 -0.15 -4.25
N GLY A 104 10.85 0.56 -5.28
CA GLY A 104 10.07 1.79 -5.19
C GLY A 104 8.60 1.64 -4.77
N SER A 105 8.10 0.41 -4.59
CA SER A 105 6.71 0.08 -4.23
C SER A 105 5.69 0.98 -4.95
N ALA A 106 4.67 1.46 -4.26
CA ALA A 106 3.60 2.25 -4.86
C ALA A 106 3.99 3.64 -5.36
N TYR A 107 5.06 4.26 -4.85
CA TYR A 107 5.62 5.47 -5.46
C TYR A 107 6.01 5.18 -6.92
N HIS A 108 6.78 4.10 -7.14
CA HIS A 108 7.24 3.71 -8.47
C HIS A 108 6.10 3.18 -9.35
N TYR A 109 5.17 2.40 -8.79
CA TYR A 109 3.98 1.97 -9.53
C TYR A 109 3.15 3.16 -10.04
N SER A 110 2.97 4.19 -9.22
CA SER A 110 2.27 5.43 -9.59
C SER A 110 3.03 6.24 -10.64
N TYR A 111 4.38 6.23 -10.57
CA TYR A 111 5.26 6.89 -11.53
C TYR A 111 5.17 6.25 -12.92
N VAL A 112 5.10 4.92 -12.97
CA VAL A 112 4.93 4.14 -14.21
C VAL A 112 3.53 4.33 -14.78
N CYS A 113 2.49 4.25 -13.94
CA CYS A 113 1.12 4.11 -14.42
C CYS A 113 0.38 5.45 -14.60
N ILE A 114 0.59 6.42 -13.72
CA ILE A 114 -0.11 7.71 -13.74
C ILE A 114 0.82 8.79 -14.28
N GLY A 115 1.89 9.06 -13.54
CA GLY A 115 2.90 10.06 -13.87
C GLY A 115 3.49 10.78 -12.65
N GLU A 116 4.52 11.57 -12.92
CA GLU A 116 5.41 12.24 -11.97
C GLU A 116 4.69 13.02 -10.87
N GLY A 117 3.68 13.85 -11.20
CA GLY A 117 3.04 14.72 -10.21
C GLY A 117 2.26 13.95 -9.14
N VAL A 118 1.59 12.87 -9.54
CA VAL A 118 0.85 11.99 -8.62
C VAL A 118 1.81 11.09 -7.84
N ALA A 119 2.86 10.58 -8.50
CA ALA A 119 3.91 9.82 -7.82
C ALA A 119 4.61 10.65 -6.74
N TRP A 120 4.97 11.92 -7.01
CA TRP A 120 5.52 12.82 -6.01
C TRP A 120 4.59 12.99 -4.80
N LEU A 121 3.30 13.24 -5.03
CA LEU A 121 2.34 13.41 -3.92
C LEU A 121 2.21 12.17 -3.06
N ILE A 122 2.30 10.98 -3.65
CA ILE A 122 2.28 9.71 -2.93
C ILE A 122 3.55 9.55 -2.12
N GLY A 123 4.73 9.72 -2.73
CA GLY A 123 6.00 9.70 -2.00
C GLY A 123 6.00 10.70 -0.83
N TRP A 124 5.46 11.90 -1.03
CA TRP A 124 5.35 12.89 0.04
C TRP A 124 4.34 12.50 1.14
N ALA A 125 3.17 11.96 0.78
CA ALA A 125 2.17 11.46 1.73
C ALA A 125 2.74 10.41 2.70
N LEU A 126 3.80 9.73 2.26
CA LEU A 126 4.29 8.50 2.89
C LEU A 126 5.56 8.63 3.69
N ILE A 127 6.30 9.74 3.53
CA ILE A 127 7.26 10.16 4.55
C ILE A 127 6.51 10.33 5.88
N LEU A 128 5.32 10.93 5.84
CA LEU A 128 4.45 11.10 7.00
C LEU A 128 3.96 9.76 7.56
N GLU A 129 3.47 8.86 6.72
CA GLU A 129 2.84 7.61 7.18
C GLU A 129 3.84 6.65 7.84
N TYR A 130 5.00 6.35 7.24
CA TYR A 130 5.99 5.48 7.91
C TYR A 130 6.60 6.14 9.15
N THR A 131 6.82 7.47 9.15
CA THR A 131 7.30 8.19 10.34
C THR A 131 6.26 8.14 11.48
N LEU A 132 4.98 8.37 11.18
CA LEU A 132 3.90 8.34 12.15
C LEU A 132 3.61 6.91 12.64
N GLY A 133 3.63 5.93 11.73
CA GLY A 133 3.45 4.51 12.03
C GLY A 133 4.56 3.96 12.91
N GLY A 134 5.83 4.19 12.54
CA GLY A 134 6.98 3.82 13.36
C GLY A 134 6.96 4.46 14.75
N ALA A 135 6.61 5.75 14.85
CA ALA A 135 6.44 6.43 16.13
C ALA A 135 5.28 5.86 16.97
N ALA A 136 4.15 5.50 16.33
CA ALA A 136 3.02 4.88 17.01
C ALA A 136 3.37 3.48 17.55
N VAL A 137 4.06 2.66 16.76
CA VAL A 137 4.56 1.34 17.17
C VAL A 137 5.57 1.46 18.32
N ALA A 138 6.55 2.36 18.22
CA ALA A 138 7.56 2.56 19.26
C ALA A 138 6.96 2.96 20.62
N ARG A 139 5.94 3.85 20.63
CA ARG A 139 5.21 4.26 21.85
C ARG A 139 4.45 3.12 22.54
N GLY A 140 4.16 2.04 21.82
CA GLY A 140 3.52 0.85 22.35
C GLY A 140 4.42 -0.04 23.20
N VAL A 141 5.75 0.11 23.10
CA VAL A 141 6.70 -0.79 23.76
C VAL A 141 6.78 -0.54 25.26
N VAL A 142 6.76 0.73 25.69
CA VAL A 142 6.98 1.09 27.10
C VAL A 142 5.89 0.55 28.04
N PRO A 143 4.57 0.61 27.73
CA PRO A 143 3.54 -0.04 28.55
C PRO A 143 3.72 -1.56 28.67
N ASN A 144 4.04 -2.23 27.56
CA ASN A 144 4.26 -3.68 27.54
C ASN A 144 5.52 -4.09 28.31
N LEU A 145 6.58 -3.29 28.25
CA LEU A 145 7.81 -3.48 29.02
C LEU A 145 7.60 -3.20 30.52
N ALA A 146 6.82 -2.18 30.88
CA ALA A 146 6.41 -1.92 32.26
C ALA A 146 5.61 -3.09 32.85
N SER A 147 4.71 -3.70 32.06
CA SER A 147 3.99 -4.91 32.45
C SER A 147 4.95 -6.09 32.72
N PHE A 148 5.98 -6.27 31.89
CA PHE A 148 7.03 -7.30 32.10
C PHE A 148 7.82 -7.11 33.40
N PHE A 149 8.16 -5.88 33.78
CA PHE A 149 8.84 -5.58 35.06
C PHE A 149 7.89 -5.58 36.28
N GLY A 150 6.60 -5.88 36.09
CA GLY A 150 5.61 -5.99 37.16
C GLY A 150 5.11 -4.64 37.68
N GLY A 151 4.99 -3.65 36.80
CA GLY A 151 4.39 -2.33 37.04
C GLY A 151 5.22 -1.18 36.49
N VAL A 152 4.56 -0.05 36.20
CA VAL A 152 5.22 1.21 35.75
C VAL A 152 6.24 1.68 36.80
N ASP A 153 5.93 1.51 38.08
CA ASP A 153 6.77 1.95 39.22
C ASP A 153 8.10 1.18 39.35
N LYS A 154 8.24 0.04 38.67
CA LYS A 154 9.46 -0.80 38.67
C LYS A 154 10.32 -0.63 37.43
N LEU A 155 9.85 0.15 36.45
CA LEU A 155 10.62 0.44 35.24
C LEU A 155 11.72 1.45 35.57
N PRO A 156 12.95 1.32 35.03
CA PRO A 156 13.99 2.33 35.20
C PRO A 156 13.49 3.71 34.73
N SER A 157 13.75 4.76 35.51
CA SER A 157 13.27 6.13 35.22
C SER A 157 13.71 6.67 33.85
N ILE A 158 14.81 6.14 33.30
CA ILE A 158 15.36 6.43 31.98
C ILE A 158 14.46 5.88 30.85
N LEU A 159 13.68 4.81 31.09
CA LEU A 159 12.78 4.21 30.11
C LEU A 159 11.30 4.59 30.32
N ALA A 160 10.95 5.07 31.52
CA ALA A 160 9.59 5.52 31.84
C ALA A 160 9.20 6.80 31.08
N ARG A 161 7.89 6.95 30.80
CA ARG A 161 7.33 8.18 30.23
C ARG A 161 7.54 9.35 31.18
N GLN A 162 8.09 10.46 30.70
CA GLN A 162 8.42 11.65 31.47
C GLN A 162 7.57 12.85 31.01
N THR A 163 6.93 13.55 31.94
CA THR A 163 6.18 14.78 31.64
C THR A 163 7.07 16.01 31.79
N ILE A 164 7.54 16.58 30.68
CA ILE A 164 8.40 17.75 30.68
C ILE A 164 7.60 18.93 30.12
N PHE A 165 7.45 20.02 30.90
CA PHE A 165 6.64 21.20 30.55
C PHE A 165 5.21 20.88 30.06
N GLY A 166 4.56 19.87 30.66
CA GLY A 166 3.21 19.43 30.28
C GLY A 166 3.14 18.56 29.01
N ILE A 167 4.26 18.30 28.34
CA ILE A 167 4.36 17.39 27.21
C ILE A 167 4.80 16.01 27.73
N VAL A 168 4.05 14.96 27.39
CA VAL A 168 4.44 13.57 27.65
C VAL A 168 5.51 13.16 26.64
N VAL A 169 6.75 13.00 27.11
CA VAL A 169 7.87 12.48 26.33
C VAL A 169 8.07 11.01 26.68
N ASP A 170 8.42 10.20 25.69
CA ASP A 170 8.66 8.75 25.85
C ASP A 170 10.11 8.41 25.45
N PRO A 171 11.07 8.47 26.40
CA PRO A 171 12.48 8.21 26.11
C PRO A 171 12.74 6.75 25.76
N GLY A 172 11.99 5.81 26.34
CA GLY A 172 12.11 4.37 26.02
C GLY A 172 11.78 4.08 24.56
N ALA A 173 10.71 4.67 24.03
CA ALA A 173 10.38 4.60 22.60
C ALA A 173 11.48 5.22 21.71
N ALA A 174 12.05 6.36 22.10
CA ALA A 174 13.11 7.02 21.35
C ALA A 174 14.41 6.20 21.31
N ILE A 175 14.83 5.62 22.44
CA ILE A 175 15.99 4.72 22.53
C ILE A 175 15.79 3.50 21.62
N LEU A 176 14.59 2.91 21.61
CA LEU A 176 14.30 1.77 20.73
C LEU A 176 14.42 2.13 19.24
N VAL A 177 13.89 3.28 18.81
CA VAL A 177 14.02 3.74 17.42
C VAL A 177 15.50 3.88 17.03
N VAL A 178 16.34 4.42 17.91
CA VAL A 178 17.79 4.49 17.67
C VAL A 178 18.43 3.11 17.57
N ILE A 179 18.06 2.16 18.44
CA ILE A 179 18.58 0.78 18.39
C ILE A 179 18.18 0.07 17.09
N ILE A 180 16.92 0.15 16.67
CA ILE A 180 16.47 -0.47 15.41
C ILE A 180 17.11 0.21 14.20
N THR A 181 17.27 1.54 14.22
CA THR A 181 17.98 2.27 13.15
C THR A 181 19.44 1.79 13.04
N ALA A 182 20.14 1.66 14.17
CA ALA A 182 21.51 1.17 14.20
C ALA A 182 21.62 -0.30 13.73
N LEU A 183 20.66 -1.16 14.07
CA LEU A 183 20.57 -2.53 13.57
C LEU A 183 20.42 -2.55 12.04
N LEU A 184 19.52 -1.73 11.49
CA LEU A 184 19.28 -1.64 10.04
C LEU A 184 20.51 -1.14 9.27
N CYS A 185 21.32 -0.25 9.86
CA CYS A 185 22.60 0.15 9.30
C CYS A 185 23.63 -0.99 9.16
N THR A 186 23.46 -2.13 9.84
CA THR A 186 24.35 -3.31 9.67
C THR A 186 24.05 -4.13 8.41
N GLY A 187 22.88 -3.93 7.78
CA GLY A 187 22.52 -4.49 6.48
C GLY A 187 21.28 -5.39 6.48
N ILE A 188 20.60 -5.43 5.33
CA ILE A 188 19.29 -6.09 5.18
C ILE A 188 19.35 -7.61 5.36
N LYS A 189 20.43 -8.29 4.94
CA LYS A 189 20.54 -9.77 5.04
C LYS A 189 20.45 -10.27 6.49
N GLU A 190 21.19 -9.65 7.40
CA GLU A 190 21.16 -10.05 8.82
C GLU A 190 19.87 -9.55 9.49
N SER A 191 19.37 -8.39 9.05
CA SER A 191 18.06 -7.85 9.49
C SER A 191 16.89 -8.75 9.11
N SER A 192 16.88 -9.38 7.92
CA SER A 192 15.79 -10.28 7.49
C SER A 192 15.79 -11.60 8.26
N LEU A 193 16.96 -12.13 8.62
CA LEU A 193 17.06 -13.30 9.51
C LEU A 193 16.60 -12.96 10.93
N ALA A 194 16.98 -11.80 11.47
CA ALA A 194 16.47 -11.31 12.75
C ALA A 194 14.95 -11.16 12.72
N GLN A 195 14.40 -10.54 11.67
CA GLN A 195 12.96 -10.42 11.45
C GLN A 195 12.27 -11.79 11.43
N ALA A 196 12.82 -12.78 10.73
CA ALA A 196 12.24 -14.11 10.66
C ALA A 196 12.16 -14.82 12.02
N ILE A 197 13.21 -14.70 12.86
CA ILE A 197 13.20 -15.23 14.23
C ILE A 197 12.14 -14.51 15.08
N ILE A 198 12.13 -13.18 15.06
CA ILE A 198 11.21 -12.36 15.86
C ILE A 198 9.74 -12.64 15.46
N THR A 199 9.44 -12.73 14.15
CA THR A 199 8.12 -13.08 13.63
C THR A 199 7.69 -14.48 14.07
N THR A 200 8.60 -15.46 14.06
CA THR A 200 8.29 -16.84 14.50
C THR A 200 7.91 -16.88 15.99
N VAL A 201 8.66 -16.16 16.84
CA VAL A 201 8.34 -16.02 18.27
C VAL A 201 6.99 -15.34 18.46
N ASN A 202 6.72 -14.25 17.75
CA ASN A 202 5.47 -13.50 17.80
C ASN A 202 4.25 -14.36 17.39
N ILE A 203 4.32 -15.08 16.26
CA ILE A 203 3.26 -16.02 15.85
C ILE A 203 3.02 -17.07 16.94
N SER A 204 4.07 -17.62 17.55
CA SER A 204 3.91 -18.60 18.64
C SER A 204 3.21 -18.01 19.87
N ALA A 205 3.47 -16.74 20.21
CA ALA A 205 2.81 -16.05 21.31
C ALA A 205 1.32 -15.78 21.00
N LEU A 206 0.97 -15.38 19.77
CA LEU A 206 -0.43 -15.22 19.36
C LEU A 206 -1.18 -16.56 19.34
N VAL A 207 -0.56 -17.63 18.85
CA VAL A 207 -1.14 -18.99 18.89
C VAL A 207 -1.37 -19.44 20.34
N PHE A 208 -0.44 -19.15 21.25
CA PHE A 208 -0.63 -19.37 22.69
C PHE A 208 -1.82 -18.58 23.25
N ILE A 209 -1.93 -17.28 22.94
CA ILE A 209 -3.06 -16.43 23.35
C ILE A 209 -4.40 -17.03 22.86
N ILE A 210 -4.47 -17.46 21.61
CA ILE A 210 -5.68 -18.06 21.03
C ILE A 210 -6.06 -19.34 21.78
N PHE A 211 -5.15 -20.30 21.94
CA PHE A 211 -5.49 -21.59 22.59
C PHE A 211 -5.74 -21.46 24.09
N ALA A 212 -4.87 -20.77 24.83
CA ALA A 212 -5.01 -20.61 26.27
C ALA A 212 -6.23 -19.74 26.62
N GLY A 213 -6.50 -18.70 25.83
CA GLY A 213 -7.67 -17.86 26.01
C GLY A 213 -8.98 -18.54 25.59
N ALA A 214 -8.99 -19.35 24.53
CA ALA A 214 -10.15 -20.16 24.16
C ALA A 214 -10.49 -21.22 25.21
N TYR A 215 -9.48 -21.91 25.75
CA TYR A 215 -9.66 -22.83 26.87
C TYR A 215 -10.28 -22.13 28.09
N LEU A 216 -9.81 -20.93 28.41
CA LEU A 216 -10.32 -20.13 29.52
C LEU A 216 -11.76 -19.65 29.26
N GLY A 217 -12.07 -19.18 28.05
CA GLY A 217 -13.42 -18.76 27.64
C GLY A 217 -14.44 -19.89 27.70
N CYS A 218 -14.06 -21.09 27.23
CA CYS A 218 -14.87 -22.30 27.37
C CYS A 218 -15.12 -22.70 28.83
N LYS A 219 -14.22 -22.34 29.76
CA LYS A 219 -14.39 -22.58 31.21
C LYS A 219 -15.24 -21.52 31.89
N THR A 220 -15.20 -20.27 31.42
CA THR A 220 -15.85 -19.11 32.06
C THR A 220 -17.20 -18.73 31.45
N GLY A 221 -17.55 -19.32 30.30
CA GLY A 221 -18.82 -19.02 29.61
C GLY A 221 -18.77 -17.80 28.70
N TRP A 222 -17.58 -17.26 28.39
CA TRP A 222 -17.39 -16.07 27.55
C TRP A 222 -18.14 -14.81 28.03
N PRO A 223 -17.85 -14.33 29.27
CA PRO A 223 -18.60 -13.24 29.90
C PRO A 223 -18.57 -11.91 29.14
N GLY A 224 -17.59 -11.70 28.24
CA GLY A 224 -17.53 -10.51 27.40
C GLY A 224 -18.52 -10.49 26.22
N TYR A 225 -19.17 -11.60 25.91
CA TYR A 225 -20.29 -11.66 24.96
C TYR A 225 -21.67 -11.53 25.64
N GLU A 226 -21.77 -11.82 26.95
CA GLU A 226 -23.02 -11.76 27.73
C GLU A 226 -23.35 -10.33 28.23
N VAL A 227 -23.08 -9.30 27.41
CA VAL A 227 -23.32 -7.89 27.80
C VAL A 227 -24.76 -7.48 27.49
N SER A 228 -25.39 -6.75 28.42
CA SER A 228 -26.78 -6.26 28.30
C SER A 228 -27.04 -5.33 27.10
N SER A 229 -25.99 -4.72 26.54
CA SER A 229 -26.03 -3.92 25.31
C SER A 229 -26.02 -4.75 24.02
N GLY A 230 -25.89 -6.07 24.12
CA GLY A 230 -25.82 -6.99 22.98
C GLY A 230 -24.53 -6.87 22.17
N TYR A 231 -24.45 -7.68 21.09
CA TYR A 231 -23.23 -7.82 20.29
C TYR A 231 -22.79 -6.51 19.59
N PHE A 232 -23.75 -5.70 19.15
CA PHE A 232 -23.51 -4.41 18.48
C PHE A 232 -23.74 -3.23 19.44
N SER A 233 -22.99 -3.19 20.55
CA SER A 233 -23.19 -2.19 21.62
C SER A 233 -23.07 -0.73 21.17
N PHE A 234 -22.30 -0.47 20.10
CA PHE A 234 -22.11 0.85 19.47
C PHE A 234 -22.82 0.96 18.10
N GLY A 235 -23.70 0.01 17.77
CA GLY A 235 -24.37 -0.10 16.48
C GLY A 235 -23.43 -0.35 15.30
N VAL A 236 -23.99 -0.28 14.08
CA VAL A 236 -23.25 -0.51 12.83
C VAL A 236 -22.26 0.62 12.54
N ASN A 237 -22.55 1.85 12.97
CA ASN A 237 -21.63 2.98 12.79
C ASN A 237 -20.36 2.80 13.63
N GLY A 238 -20.47 2.33 14.88
CA GLY A 238 -19.31 1.99 15.72
C GLY A 238 -18.48 0.83 15.14
N LEU A 239 -19.14 -0.22 14.65
CA LEU A 239 -18.49 -1.32 13.92
C LEU A 239 -17.64 -0.81 12.73
N LEU A 240 -18.20 0.07 11.91
CA LEU A 240 -17.56 0.57 10.69
C LEU A 240 -16.46 1.60 10.99
N ALA A 241 -16.67 2.52 11.93
CA ALA A 241 -15.63 3.42 12.43
C ALA A 241 -14.46 2.63 13.03
N GLY A 242 -14.75 1.62 13.86
CA GLY A 242 -13.74 0.70 14.38
C GLY A 242 -13.02 -0.09 13.29
N SER A 243 -13.69 -0.43 12.18
CA SER A 243 -13.07 -1.09 11.02
C SER A 243 -12.00 -0.20 10.36
N ALA A 244 -12.26 1.12 10.26
CA ALA A 244 -11.28 2.09 9.78
C ALA A 244 -10.11 2.25 10.74
N THR A 245 -10.35 2.23 12.05
CA THR A 245 -9.26 2.27 13.05
C THR A 245 -8.41 1.01 13.01
N VAL A 246 -9.01 -0.20 13.06
CA VAL A 246 -8.22 -1.46 13.03
C VAL A 246 -7.55 -1.74 11.69
N PHE A 247 -7.92 -1.04 10.61
CA PHE A 247 -7.19 -1.09 9.34
C PHE A 247 -5.69 -0.78 9.51
N PHE A 248 -5.34 0.08 10.48
CA PHE A 248 -3.94 0.32 10.88
C PHE A 248 -3.16 -0.97 11.18
N SER A 249 -3.83 -1.98 11.74
CA SER A 249 -3.23 -3.29 12.06
C SER A 249 -2.80 -4.09 10.83
N TYR A 250 -3.34 -3.77 9.65
CA TYR A 250 -3.06 -4.44 8.38
C TYR A 250 -2.03 -3.71 7.51
N ILE A 251 -1.56 -2.54 7.92
CA ILE A 251 -0.43 -1.87 7.28
C ILE A 251 0.81 -2.78 7.36
N GLY A 252 1.58 -2.88 6.29
CA GLY A 252 2.86 -3.59 6.26
C GLY A 252 2.96 -4.77 5.30
N PHE A 253 1.87 -5.27 4.71
CA PHE A 253 1.97 -6.26 3.63
C PHE A 253 2.66 -5.67 2.38
N ASP A 254 2.55 -4.35 2.20
CA ASP A 254 3.19 -3.54 1.17
C ASP A 254 4.71 -3.51 1.27
N ILE A 255 5.26 -3.79 2.46
CA ILE A 255 6.72 -3.82 2.71
C ILE A 255 7.37 -4.95 1.91
N VAL A 256 6.66 -6.06 1.71
CA VAL A 256 7.09 -7.15 0.82
C VAL A 256 7.32 -6.59 -0.59
N ALA A 257 6.45 -5.70 -1.07
CA ALA A 257 6.58 -5.05 -2.38
C ALA A 257 7.83 -4.15 -2.47
N SER A 258 8.21 -3.47 -1.40
CA SER A 258 9.45 -2.68 -1.33
C SER A 258 10.73 -3.53 -1.38
N THR A 259 10.66 -4.84 -1.11
CA THR A 259 11.82 -5.76 -1.19
C THR A 259 12.00 -6.43 -2.56
N ALA A 260 11.19 -6.08 -3.57
CA ALA A 260 11.11 -6.80 -4.85
C ALA A 260 12.44 -7.07 -5.58
N GLU A 261 13.40 -6.14 -5.48
CA GLU A 261 14.72 -6.25 -6.15
C GLU A 261 15.64 -7.29 -5.50
N GLU A 262 15.40 -7.63 -4.23
CA GLU A 262 16.18 -8.60 -3.45
C GLU A 262 15.62 -10.02 -3.51
N VAL A 263 14.51 -10.23 -4.22
CA VAL A 263 13.83 -11.54 -4.30
C VAL A 263 14.39 -12.38 -5.44
N LYS A 264 14.56 -13.69 -5.21
CA LYS A 264 15.07 -14.63 -6.21
C LYS A 264 14.16 -14.73 -7.44
N ASN A 265 12.86 -15.01 -7.26
CA ASN A 265 11.88 -15.15 -8.34
C ASN A 265 10.66 -14.24 -8.11
N PRO A 266 10.78 -12.91 -8.32
CA PRO A 266 9.74 -11.96 -7.92
C PRO A 266 8.36 -12.21 -8.56
N GLN A 267 8.31 -12.76 -9.78
CA GLN A 267 7.06 -13.07 -10.49
C GLN A 267 6.18 -14.11 -9.80
N ARG A 268 6.78 -14.98 -8.96
CA ARG A 268 6.08 -16.05 -8.22
C ARG A 268 6.12 -15.83 -6.71
N ASP A 269 7.25 -15.42 -6.16
CA ASP A 269 7.45 -15.37 -4.72
C ASP A 269 6.77 -14.14 -4.09
N MET A 270 6.72 -13.01 -4.79
CA MET A 270 6.02 -11.79 -4.33
C MET A 270 4.50 -11.98 -4.13
N PRO A 271 3.73 -12.48 -5.12
CA PRO A 271 2.27 -12.63 -4.97
C PRO A 271 1.91 -13.67 -3.91
N LEU A 272 2.70 -14.74 -3.79
CA LEU A 272 2.55 -15.73 -2.73
C LEU A 272 2.91 -15.14 -1.35
N GLY A 273 4.01 -14.40 -1.24
CA GLY A 273 4.45 -13.76 0.00
C GLY A 273 3.42 -12.77 0.55
N ILE A 274 2.96 -11.85 -0.31
CA ILE A 274 1.91 -10.87 0.01
C ILE A 274 0.60 -11.58 0.40
N GLY A 275 0.16 -12.56 -0.40
CA GLY A 275 -1.09 -13.29 -0.17
C GLY A 275 -1.10 -14.10 1.13
N PHE A 276 -0.02 -14.84 1.41
CA PHE A 276 0.13 -15.58 2.66
C PHE A 276 0.24 -14.65 3.86
N ALA A 277 1.00 -13.56 3.77
CA ALA A 277 1.16 -12.62 4.88
C ALA A 277 -0.19 -12.03 5.32
N VAL A 278 -0.96 -11.48 4.37
CA VAL A 278 -2.30 -10.94 4.68
C VAL A 278 -3.24 -12.01 5.22
N SER A 279 -3.26 -13.20 4.61
CA SER A 279 -4.14 -14.30 5.05
C SER A 279 -3.85 -14.73 6.49
N ILE A 280 -2.57 -14.86 6.86
CA ILE A 280 -2.13 -15.22 8.21
C ILE A 280 -2.55 -14.13 9.21
N CYS A 281 -2.30 -12.85 8.89
CA CYS A 281 -2.67 -11.73 9.76
C CYS A 281 -4.18 -11.64 9.99
N VAL A 282 -5.00 -11.77 8.94
CA VAL A 282 -6.48 -11.73 9.06
C VAL A 282 -6.98 -12.83 9.99
N ILE A 283 -6.52 -14.07 9.82
CA ILE A 283 -6.92 -15.21 10.65
C ILE A 283 -6.50 -14.99 12.11
N LEU A 284 -5.23 -14.62 12.36
CA LEU A 284 -4.73 -14.41 13.72
C LEU A 284 -5.46 -13.25 14.42
N TYR A 285 -5.71 -12.13 13.73
CA TYR A 285 -6.39 -10.98 14.34
C TYR A 285 -7.86 -11.26 14.66
N MET A 286 -8.58 -11.97 13.78
CA MET A 286 -9.95 -12.40 14.06
C MET A 286 -10.01 -13.33 15.29
N LEU A 287 -9.11 -14.31 15.37
CA LEU A 287 -9.08 -15.25 16.49
C LEU A 287 -8.68 -14.56 17.81
N VAL A 288 -7.66 -13.71 17.81
CA VAL A 288 -7.23 -12.98 19.01
C VAL A 288 -8.30 -11.99 19.46
N SER A 289 -8.91 -11.21 18.55
CA SER A 289 -9.99 -10.27 18.92
C SER A 289 -11.22 -10.99 19.48
N ALA A 290 -11.63 -12.12 18.90
CA ALA A 290 -12.73 -12.92 19.42
C ALA A 290 -12.42 -13.46 20.83
N VAL A 291 -11.23 -14.01 21.04
CA VAL A 291 -10.82 -14.54 22.33
C VAL A 291 -10.76 -13.46 23.41
N ILE A 292 -10.10 -12.33 23.14
CA ILE A 292 -9.87 -11.28 24.16
C ILE A 292 -11.17 -10.56 24.53
N VAL A 293 -12.01 -10.22 23.55
CA VAL A 293 -13.29 -9.56 23.82
C VAL A 293 -14.32 -10.52 24.41
N GLY A 294 -14.24 -11.83 24.14
CA GLY A 294 -15.05 -12.83 24.84
C GLY A 294 -14.61 -13.07 26.29
N LEU A 295 -13.32 -12.89 26.62
CA LEU A 295 -12.78 -13.13 27.97
C LEU A 295 -13.06 -11.99 28.96
N VAL A 296 -13.07 -10.74 28.50
CA VAL A 296 -13.23 -9.55 29.35
C VAL A 296 -14.25 -8.61 28.69
N PRO A 297 -15.31 -8.19 29.39
CA PRO A 297 -16.27 -7.22 28.88
C PRO A 297 -15.61 -5.93 28.40
N TYR A 298 -16.04 -5.39 27.26
CA TYR A 298 -15.33 -4.33 26.54
C TYR A 298 -15.05 -3.06 27.36
N TYR A 299 -15.93 -2.71 28.30
CA TYR A 299 -15.79 -1.56 29.20
C TYR A 299 -14.74 -1.76 30.32
N ALA A 300 -14.26 -2.99 30.51
CA ALA A 300 -13.23 -3.36 31.48
C ALA A 300 -11.87 -3.69 30.85
N LEU A 301 -11.76 -3.69 29.50
CA LEU A 301 -10.48 -3.86 28.81
C LEU A 301 -9.53 -2.69 29.09
N ASP A 302 -8.28 -3.00 29.40
CA ASP A 302 -7.18 -2.03 29.49
C ASP A 302 -6.82 -1.52 28.08
N PRO A 303 -6.65 -0.20 27.88
CA PRO A 303 -6.42 0.37 26.55
C PRO A 303 -4.97 0.25 26.06
N ASP A 304 -3.99 0.10 26.95
CA ASP A 304 -2.56 0.00 26.61
C ASP A 304 -2.06 -1.47 26.57
N THR A 305 -2.65 -2.34 27.39
CA THR A 305 -2.22 -3.73 27.64
C THR A 305 -3.40 -4.73 27.75
N PRO A 306 -4.34 -4.76 26.78
CA PRO A 306 -5.58 -5.55 26.86
C PRO A 306 -5.35 -7.06 27.03
N ILE A 307 -4.34 -7.61 26.36
CA ILE A 307 -4.09 -9.06 26.35
C ILE A 307 -3.49 -9.53 27.68
N SER A 308 -2.44 -8.88 28.16
CA SER A 308 -1.77 -9.28 29.41
C SER A 308 -2.64 -9.02 30.64
N SER A 309 -3.37 -7.91 30.68
CA SER A 309 -4.32 -7.60 31.77
C SER A 309 -5.46 -8.62 31.86
N ALA A 310 -6.01 -9.07 30.71
CA ALA A 310 -7.03 -10.12 30.68
C ALA A 310 -6.54 -11.43 31.33
N PHE A 311 -5.35 -11.91 30.95
CA PHE A 311 -4.78 -13.15 31.53
C PHE A 311 -4.38 -12.98 33.00
N ALA A 312 -3.93 -11.79 33.41
CA ALA A 312 -3.65 -11.46 34.80
C ALA A 312 -4.91 -11.51 35.68
N GLY A 313 -6.05 -11.02 35.18
CA GLY A 313 -7.35 -11.03 35.88
C GLY A 313 -7.85 -12.44 36.22
N TYR A 314 -7.46 -13.45 35.44
CA TYR A 314 -7.74 -14.87 35.70
C TYR A 314 -6.62 -15.59 36.50
N GLY A 315 -5.69 -14.84 37.11
CA GLY A 315 -4.63 -15.37 37.98
C GLY A 315 -3.44 -16.01 37.25
N MET A 316 -3.37 -15.93 35.91
CA MET A 316 -2.28 -16.53 35.12
C MET A 316 -1.07 -15.59 34.99
N ALA A 317 -0.47 -15.21 36.12
CA ALA A 317 0.68 -14.31 36.16
C ALA A 317 1.88 -14.81 35.33
N TRP A 318 2.07 -16.13 35.19
CA TRP A 318 3.13 -16.69 34.33
C TRP A 318 2.89 -16.44 32.83
N ALA A 319 1.63 -16.42 32.40
CA ALA A 319 1.26 -16.18 31.00
C ALA A 319 1.52 -14.72 30.58
N VAL A 320 1.42 -13.78 31.53
CA VAL A 320 1.73 -12.36 31.32
C VAL A 320 3.14 -12.17 30.76
N TYR A 321 4.15 -12.88 31.28
CA TYR A 321 5.53 -12.78 30.79
C TYR A 321 5.68 -13.25 29.33
N ILE A 322 4.98 -14.33 28.94
CA ILE A 322 5.00 -14.85 27.56
C ILE A 322 4.30 -13.85 26.63
N ILE A 323 3.14 -13.33 27.03
CA ILE A 323 2.32 -12.39 26.25
C ILE A 323 3.06 -11.06 26.06
N THR A 324 3.68 -10.52 27.12
CA THR A 324 4.41 -9.24 27.07
C THR A 324 5.74 -9.36 26.33
N ALA A 325 6.45 -10.49 26.45
CA ALA A 325 7.60 -10.77 25.59
C ALA A 325 7.19 -10.88 24.10
N GLY A 326 6.06 -11.54 23.81
CA GLY A 326 5.42 -11.57 22.49
C GLY A 326 5.10 -10.16 21.97
N ALA A 327 4.49 -9.32 22.80
CA ALA A 327 4.15 -7.94 22.46
C ALA A 327 5.40 -7.08 22.15
N VAL A 328 6.43 -7.12 23.02
CA VAL A 328 7.67 -6.37 22.81
C VAL A 328 8.40 -6.84 21.55
N THR A 329 8.49 -8.15 21.32
CA THR A 329 9.11 -8.71 20.10
C THR A 329 8.32 -8.34 18.84
N ALA A 330 6.99 -8.42 18.88
CA ALA A 330 6.11 -7.97 17.79
C ALA A 330 6.31 -6.49 17.43
N LEU A 331 6.36 -5.62 18.44
CA LEU A 331 6.56 -4.19 18.25
C LEU A 331 7.95 -3.89 17.67
N CYS A 332 8.99 -4.64 18.05
CA CYS A 332 10.31 -4.57 17.40
C CYS A 332 10.27 -5.00 15.92
N ALA A 333 9.60 -6.12 15.59
CA ALA A 333 9.47 -6.57 14.19
C ALA A 333 8.66 -5.59 13.33
N SER A 334 7.59 -5.01 13.89
CA SER A 334 6.78 -4.00 13.22
C SER A 334 7.54 -2.68 13.05
N LEU A 335 8.41 -2.30 13.99
CA LEU A 335 9.28 -1.13 13.88
C LEU A 335 10.42 -1.33 12.86
N ILE A 336 11.02 -2.52 12.80
CA ILE A 336 11.93 -2.93 11.71
C ILE A 336 11.20 -2.79 10.37
N GLY A 337 9.97 -3.32 10.29
CA GLY A 337 9.10 -3.18 9.12
C GLY A 337 8.76 -1.75 8.75
N ALA A 338 8.53 -0.85 9.71
CA ALA A 338 8.23 0.55 9.44
C ALA A 338 9.46 1.35 8.94
N ILE A 339 10.67 1.00 9.39
CA ILE A 339 11.90 1.73 9.03
C ILE A 339 12.53 1.19 7.74
N ILE A 340 12.38 -0.10 7.39
CA ILE A 340 12.90 -0.68 6.13
C ILE A 340 12.45 0.12 4.89
N PRO A 341 11.16 0.44 4.67
CA PRO A 341 10.68 1.28 3.58
C PRO A 341 10.73 2.78 3.91
N GLN A 342 11.35 3.22 5.00
CA GLN A 342 11.59 4.65 5.17
C GLN A 342 12.57 5.19 4.09
N VAL A 343 13.27 4.31 3.38
CA VAL A 343 14.02 4.60 2.14
C VAL A 343 13.15 4.61 0.87
N SER A 344 11.89 4.13 0.92
CA SER A 344 11.01 3.95 -0.25
C SER A 344 9.51 3.92 0.09
N VAL A 345 8.76 4.86 -0.47
CA VAL A 345 7.77 5.60 0.32
C VAL A 345 6.33 5.33 -0.23
N GLY A 346 5.60 4.26 0.21
CA GLY A 346 4.39 3.70 -0.47
C GLY A 346 3.32 2.83 0.30
N THR A 347 2.27 3.43 0.92
CA THR A 347 1.13 2.79 1.68
C THR A 347 -0.28 3.44 1.47
N LEU A 348 -0.98 4.18 2.37
CA LEU A 348 -2.46 4.42 2.27
C LEU A 348 -3.00 5.17 1.04
N LEU A 349 -2.53 6.40 0.79
CA LEU A 349 -2.87 7.15 -0.46
C LEU A 349 -2.39 6.37 -1.69
N SER A 350 -1.41 5.50 -1.48
CA SER A 350 -0.88 4.63 -2.50
C SER A 350 -1.77 3.40 -2.74
N PHE A 351 -2.51 2.86 -1.75
CA PHE A 351 -3.36 1.68 -1.93
C PHE A 351 -4.46 1.95 -2.94
N THR A 352 -5.11 3.10 -2.86
CA THR A 352 -6.07 3.57 -3.86
C THR A 352 -5.38 3.79 -5.21
N VAL A 353 -4.18 4.37 -5.24
CA VAL A 353 -3.46 4.64 -6.49
C VAL A 353 -2.86 3.39 -7.15
N VAL A 354 -2.50 2.35 -6.39
CA VAL A 354 -2.11 1.02 -6.89
C VAL A 354 -3.30 0.35 -7.56
N ALA A 355 -4.48 0.39 -6.94
CA ALA A 355 -5.70 -0.11 -7.57
C ALA A 355 -6.03 0.66 -8.87
N LEU A 356 -5.89 2.00 -8.88
CA LEU A 356 -6.03 2.82 -10.09
C LEU A 356 -4.96 2.51 -11.15
N SER A 357 -3.73 2.23 -10.71
CA SER A 357 -2.59 1.92 -11.58
C SER A 357 -2.84 0.64 -12.38
N ILE A 358 -3.48 -0.37 -11.79
CA ILE A 358 -3.87 -1.60 -12.50
C ILE A 358 -4.99 -1.34 -13.51
N LEU A 359 -6.00 -0.55 -13.14
CA LEU A 359 -7.04 -0.16 -14.08
C LEU A 359 -6.42 0.57 -15.28
N ILE A 360 -5.48 1.49 -15.04
CA ILE A 360 -4.77 2.18 -16.11
C ILE A 360 -3.92 1.20 -16.94
N LEU A 361 -3.09 0.34 -16.34
CA LEU A 361 -2.25 -0.62 -17.08
C LEU A 361 -3.05 -1.61 -17.92
N ARG A 362 -4.23 -2.05 -17.47
CA ARG A 362 -5.05 -3.03 -18.20
C ARG A 362 -5.91 -2.41 -19.29
N TYR A 363 -6.37 -1.17 -19.10
CA TYR A 363 -7.33 -0.53 -20.01
C TYR A 363 -6.78 0.62 -20.86
N VAL A 364 -5.67 1.24 -20.46
CA VAL A 364 -4.96 2.26 -21.24
C VAL A 364 -3.71 1.61 -21.84
N PRO A 365 -3.78 1.08 -23.09
CA PRO A 365 -2.61 0.47 -23.71
C PRO A 365 -1.40 1.43 -23.77
N PRO A 366 -0.16 0.92 -23.78
CA PRO A 366 1.06 1.74 -23.79
C PRO A 366 1.19 2.53 -25.09
N ASP A 367 1.78 3.73 -25.04
CA ASP A 367 1.90 4.68 -26.18
C ASP A 367 2.22 3.99 -27.51
N PRO A 368 1.46 4.28 -28.58
CA PRO A 368 1.77 3.69 -29.87
C PRO A 368 3.17 4.14 -30.24
N PHE A 369 4.08 3.18 -30.46
CA PHE A 369 5.34 3.46 -31.13
C PHE A 369 5.00 4.01 -32.52
N LEU A 370 4.99 5.33 -32.64
CA LEU A 370 5.21 6.01 -33.90
C LEU A 370 6.72 5.91 -34.14
N PRO A 371 7.20 5.15 -35.13
CA PRO A 371 8.59 5.19 -35.51
C PRO A 371 8.90 6.61 -35.98
N SER A 372 9.87 7.28 -35.36
CA SER A 372 10.28 8.64 -35.73
C SER A 372 11.02 8.70 -37.08
N ASP A 373 11.21 7.56 -37.75
CA ASP A 373 12.25 7.38 -38.76
C ASP A 373 11.69 7.18 -40.18
N GLN A 374 10.38 7.40 -40.40
CA GLN A 374 9.78 7.44 -41.75
C GLN A 374 9.51 8.86 -42.27
N GLN A 375 9.94 9.90 -41.56
CA GLN A 375 9.72 11.29 -41.98
C GLN A 375 10.98 12.05 -42.45
N SER A 376 12.13 11.37 -42.58
CA SER A 376 13.39 11.95 -43.06
C SER A 376 14.01 11.30 -44.30
N ASN A 377 13.70 10.03 -44.62
CA ASN A 377 14.40 9.26 -45.66
C ASN A 377 13.48 8.87 -46.84
N VAL A 378 12.72 9.82 -47.38
CA VAL A 378 12.15 9.74 -48.74
C VAL A 378 12.75 10.87 -49.56
N SER A 379 14.05 10.76 -49.80
CA SER A 379 14.81 11.59 -50.71
C SER A 379 15.91 10.72 -51.31
N ASP A 380 15.73 10.41 -52.58
CA ASP A 380 16.65 9.75 -53.51
C ASP A 380 16.92 8.22 -53.38
N GLN A 381 16.97 7.60 -54.58
CA GLN A 381 17.52 6.28 -54.91
C GLN A 381 16.75 5.00 -54.51
N HIS A 382 15.64 4.72 -55.19
CA HIS A 382 15.68 3.83 -56.37
C HIS A 382 14.40 3.92 -57.21
N LEU A 383 14.57 3.95 -58.53
CA LEU A 383 13.51 3.85 -59.52
C LEU A 383 13.25 2.38 -59.90
N ASP A 384 12.04 2.15 -60.40
CA ASP A 384 11.56 1.01 -61.18
C ASP A 384 11.22 -0.34 -60.48
N ALA A 385 10.02 -0.82 -60.85
CA ALA A 385 9.50 -2.19 -60.74
C ALA A 385 9.00 -2.74 -59.37
N PHE A 386 7.98 -2.11 -58.75
CA PHE A 386 6.83 -2.87 -58.18
C PHE A 386 5.56 -2.01 -57.91
N GLU A 387 4.98 -1.40 -58.94
CA GLU A 387 3.77 -0.56 -58.81
C GLU A 387 2.47 -1.41 -58.81
N THR A 388 2.28 -2.28 -57.82
CA THR A 388 0.98 -2.92 -57.49
C THR A 388 1.01 -3.69 -56.14
N ASP A 389 0.82 -2.99 -55.01
CA ASP A 389 0.02 -3.47 -53.84
C ASP A 389 0.05 -2.54 -52.58
N VAL A 390 1.00 -1.60 -52.48
CA VAL A 390 1.34 -0.98 -51.18
C VAL A 390 0.32 0.06 -50.66
N ALA A 391 -0.66 0.48 -51.47
CA ALA A 391 -1.62 1.53 -51.11
C ALA A 391 -2.54 1.21 -49.92
N GLY A 392 -2.74 -0.07 -49.57
CA GLY A 392 -3.64 -0.48 -48.46
C GLY A 392 -3.02 -0.43 -47.06
N ILE A 393 -1.69 -0.48 -46.94
CA ILE A 393 -0.97 -0.67 -45.67
C ILE A 393 -1.03 0.56 -44.74
N PRO A 394 -0.81 1.82 -45.20
CA PRO A 394 -0.76 2.97 -44.28
C PRO A 394 -2.13 3.35 -43.69
N LEU A 395 -3.23 3.07 -44.40
CA LEU A 395 -4.59 3.30 -43.90
C LEU A 395 -4.94 2.35 -42.75
N ILE A 396 -4.66 1.05 -42.91
CA ILE A 396 -4.90 0.05 -41.86
C ILE A 396 -4.06 0.35 -40.61
N GLN A 397 -2.79 0.74 -40.78
CA GLN A 397 -1.90 1.14 -39.68
C GLN A 397 -2.48 2.35 -38.89
N ASN A 398 -2.98 3.36 -39.60
CA ASN A 398 -3.56 4.56 -39.01
C ASN A 398 -4.91 4.28 -38.33
N ASP A 399 -5.80 3.50 -38.93
CA ASP A 399 -7.06 3.10 -38.29
C ASP A 399 -6.80 2.29 -37.02
N VAL A 400 -5.88 1.32 -37.04
CA VAL A 400 -5.48 0.55 -35.85
C VAL A 400 -4.88 1.45 -34.76
N ALA A 401 -4.09 2.47 -35.11
CA ALA A 401 -3.56 3.44 -34.16
C ALA A 401 -4.65 4.36 -33.58
N GLN A 402 -5.57 4.83 -34.41
CA GLN A 402 -6.69 5.70 -34.03
C GLN A 402 -7.68 4.96 -33.13
N ASP A 403 -7.96 3.69 -33.42
CA ASP A 403 -8.85 2.85 -32.62
C ASP A 403 -8.21 2.50 -31.26
N LYS A 404 -6.89 2.22 -31.23
CA LYS A 404 -6.11 2.10 -29.98
C LYS A 404 -6.15 3.40 -29.15
N LEU A 405 -6.08 4.57 -29.78
CA LEU A 405 -6.17 5.86 -29.09
C LEU A 405 -7.59 6.14 -28.57
N ARG A 406 -8.63 5.78 -29.33
CA ARG A 406 -10.03 5.92 -28.94
C ARG A 406 -10.35 5.03 -27.73
N ARG A 407 -9.89 3.77 -27.72
CA ARG A 407 -10.03 2.85 -26.59
C ARG A 407 -9.36 3.37 -25.31
N ARG A 408 -8.15 3.97 -25.40
CA ARG A 408 -7.48 4.62 -24.24
C ARG A 408 -8.29 5.77 -23.67
N LYS A 409 -8.78 6.67 -24.53
CA LYS A 409 -9.57 7.82 -24.09
C LYS A 409 -10.84 7.35 -23.40
N LEU A 410 -11.56 6.39 -23.98
CA LEU A 410 -12.73 5.78 -23.37
C LEU A 410 -12.39 5.18 -21.99
N ALA A 411 -11.37 4.32 -21.90
CA ALA A 411 -10.91 3.72 -20.65
C ALA A 411 -10.58 4.75 -19.56
N ALA A 412 -9.76 5.76 -19.88
CA ALA A 412 -9.34 6.77 -18.91
C ALA A 412 -10.52 7.61 -18.38
N TRP A 413 -11.46 7.97 -19.27
CA TRP A 413 -12.70 8.66 -18.87
C TRP A 413 -13.59 7.76 -18.02
N SER A 414 -13.78 6.48 -18.37
CA SER A 414 -14.55 5.53 -17.56
C SER A 414 -13.95 5.34 -16.17
N ILE A 415 -12.63 5.18 -16.03
CA ILE A 415 -11.95 5.08 -14.72
C ILE A 415 -12.18 6.35 -13.90
N THR A 416 -12.04 7.53 -14.50
CA THR A 416 -12.25 8.82 -13.82
C THR A 416 -13.70 8.96 -13.32
N MET A 417 -14.68 8.55 -14.13
CA MET A 417 -16.10 8.56 -13.77
C MET A 417 -16.44 7.52 -12.68
N VAL A 418 -15.78 6.36 -12.65
CA VAL A 418 -15.90 5.42 -11.51
C VAL A 418 -15.40 6.08 -10.21
N CYS A 419 -14.24 6.74 -10.24
CA CYS A 419 -13.69 7.42 -9.06
C CYS A 419 -14.63 8.52 -8.54
N PHE A 420 -15.18 9.32 -9.45
CA PHE A 420 -16.15 10.36 -9.10
C PHE A 420 -17.46 9.77 -8.55
N GLY A 421 -17.99 8.71 -9.17
CA GLY A 421 -19.18 8.01 -8.70
C GLY A 421 -19.00 7.41 -7.31
N ILE A 422 -17.86 6.75 -7.04
CA ILE A 422 -17.48 6.26 -5.71
C ILE A 422 -17.45 7.41 -4.70
N LEU A 423 -16.77 8.52 -5.02
CA LEU A 423 -16.66 9.67 -4.12
C LEU A 423 -18.06 10.22 -3.75
N VAL A 424 -18.97 10.33 -4.73
CA VAL A 424 -20.35 10.77 -4.52
C VAL A 424 -21.13 9.78 -3.64
N VAL A 425 -21.05 8.48 -3.90
CA VAL A 425 -21.72 7.43 -3.10
C VAL A 425 -21.24 7.48 -1.65
N VAL A 426 -19.92 7.46 -1.44
CA VAL A 426 -19.33 7.39 -0.10
C VAL A 426 -19.58 8.70 0.67
N ALA A 427 -19.48 9.85 0.02
CA ALA A 427 -19.83 11.13 0.65
C ALA A 427 -21.30 11.16 1.09
N ALA A 428 -22.24 10.74 0.24
CA ALA A 428 -23.67 10.70 0.55
C ALA A 428 -24.02 9.73 1.71
N ILE A 429 -23.25 8.65 1.87
CA ILE A 429 -23.39 7.71 3.01
C ILE A 429 -22.80 8.31 4.29
N SER A 430 -21.72 9.08 4.20
CA SER A 430 -20.94 9.55 5.37
C SER A 430 -21.44 10.87 5.96
N THR A 431 -22.28 11.63 5.24
CA THR A 431 -22.80 12.92 5.72
C THR A 431 -24.06 12.77 6.58
N GLU A 432 -23.92 12.92 7.89
CA GLU A 432 -25.04 12.86 8.87
C GLU A 432 -26.05 14.03 8.76
N GLY A 433 -25.71 15.10 8.04
CA GLY A 433 -26.52 16.33 7.95
C GLY A 433 -27.42 16.48 6.72
N LEU A 434 -27.40 15.53 5.77
CA LEU A 434 -28.27 15.57 4.59
C LEU A 434 -29.64 14.96 4.89
N SER A 435 -30.68 15.40 4.18
CA SER A 435 -31.98 14.72 4.23
C SER A 435 -31.86 13.32 3.64
N SER A 436 -32.47 12.32 4.28
CA SER A 436 -32.30 10.91 3.89
C SER A 436 -32.65 10.65 2.42
N ILE A 437 -33.68 11.35 1.90
CA ILE A 437 -34.09 11.31 0.49
C ILE A 437 -32.96 11.78 -0.44
N LEU A 438 -32.25 12.86 -0.07
CA LEU A 438 -31.14 13.39 -0.87
C LEU A 438 -29.93 12.44 -0.84
N CYS A 439 -29.64 11.79 0.30
CA CYS A 439 -28.64 10.73 0.37
C CYS A 439 -28.96 9.55 -0.53
N PHE A 440 -30.23 9.08 -0.54
CA PHE A 440 -30.67 8.00 -1.44
C PHE A 440 -30.56 8.39 -2.92
N ILE A 441 -30.91 9.63 -3.29
CA ILE A 441 -30.78 10.12 -4.67
C ILE A 441 -29.31 10.23 -5.09
N LEU A 442 -28.45 10.83 -4.27
CA LEU A 442 -27.00 10.97 -4.56
C LEU A 442 -26.31 9.60 -4.65
N SER A 443 -26.59 8.70 -3.71
CA SER A 443 -26.07 7.34 -3.71
C SER A 443 -26.59 6.53 -4.91
N GLY A 444 -27.87 6.69 -5.29
CA GLY A 444 -28.43 6.09 -6.50
C GLY A 444 -27.77 6.59 -7.78
N ILE A 445 -27.58 7.91 -7.94
CA ILE A 445 -26.91 8.51 -9.10
C ILE A 445 -25.45 8.05 -9.18
N GLY A 446 -24.70 8.12 -8.08
CA GLY A 446 -23.30 7.69 -8.04
C GLY A 446 -23.14 6.18 -8.28
N GLY A 447 -24.04 5.36 -7.72
CA GLY A 447 -24.08 3.91 -7.94
C GLY A 447 -24.38 3.56 -9.40
N MET A 448 -25.37 4.21 -10.03
CA MET A 448 -25.66 4.04 -11.45
C MET A 448 -24.50 4.48 -12.35
N LEU A 449 -23.78 5.55 -11.98
CA LEU A 449 -22.57 5.99 -12.70
C LEU A 449 -21.46 4.93 -12.62
N VAL A 450 -21.21 4.36 -11.43
CA VAL A 450 -20.23 3.28 -11.22
C VAL A 450 -20.62 2.02 -12.01
N ILE A 451 -21.88 1.59 -11.96
CA ILE A 451 -22.37 0.42 -12.71
C ILE A 451 -22.23 0.64 -14.22
N CYS A 452 -22.63 1.81 -14.73
CA CYS A 452 -22.51 2.15 -16.16
C CYS A 452 -21.04 2.18 -16.61
N CYS A 453 -20.14 2.76 -15.82
CA CYS A 453 -18.72 2.77 -16.17
C CYS A 453 -18.06 1.38 -16.02
N LEU A 454 -18.53 0.54 -15.10
CA LEU A 454 -18.13 -0.87 -14.99
C LEU A 454 -18.57 -1.69 -16.20
N THR A 455 -19.78 -1.51 -16.75
CA THR A 455 -20.19 -2.22 -17.96
C THR A 455 -19.37 -1.78 -19.18
N VAL A 456 -19.02 -0.50 -19.30
CA VAL A 456 -18.08 0.00 -20.32
C VAL A 456 -16.67 -0.59 -20.11
N LEU A 457 -16.16 -0.70 -18.88
CA LEU A 457 -14.88 -1.36 -18.61
C LEU A 457 -14.93 -2.88 -18.87
N ASN A 458 -16.08 -3.54 -18.79
CA ASN A 458 -16.19 -4.95 -19.18
C ASN A 458 -16.30 -5.15 -20.70
N SER A 459 -16.75 -4.15 -21.47
CA SER A 459 -16.82 -4.25 -22.95
C SER A 459 -15.52 -3.89 -23.66
N ILE A 460 -14.53 -3.31 -22.96
CA ILE A 460 -13.18 -3.11 -23.49
C ILE A 460 -12.39 -4.42 -23.40
N ASP A 461 -12.17 -5.04 -24.56
CA ASP A 461 -11.41 -6.29 -24.68
C ASP A 461 -9.97 -6.16 -24.13
N GLN A 462 -9.64 -7.02 -23.16
CA GLN A 462 -8.33 -7.11 -22.49
C GLN A 462 -7.40 -8.17 -23.12
N ALA A 463 -7.84 -8.93 -24.13
CA ALA A 463 -7.17 -10.15 -24.59
C ALA A 463 -5.67 -9.98 -24.86
N GLY A 464 -5.28 -8.96 -25.65
CA GLY A 464 -3.87 -8.71 -26.00
C GLY A 464 -2.95 -8.45 -24.79
N THR A 465 -3.42 -7.68 -23.80
CA THR A 465 -2.66 -7.41 -22.57
C THR A 465 -2.56 -8.66 -21.69
N LYS A 466 -3.66 -9.43 -21.63
CA LYS A 466 -3.75 -10.66 -20.83
C LYS A 466 -2.84 -11.77 -21.39
N GLU A 467 -2.84 -12.00 -22.70
CA GLU A 467 -2.00 -13.03 -23.32
C GLU A 467 -0.51 -12.74 -23.20
N SER A 468 -0.10 -11.50 -23.51
CA SER A 468 1.30 -11.06 -23.41
C SER A 468 1.86 -11.32 -22.01
N PHE A 469 1.11 -10.93 -20.97
CA PHE A 469 1.58 -11.09 -19.60
C PHE A 469 1.47 -12.54 -19.08
N THR A 470 0.46 -13.31 -19.49
CA THR A 470 0.32 -14.72 -19.09
C THR A 470 1.48 -15.57 -19.62
N LYS A 471 1.99 -15.25 -20.83
CA LYS A 471 3.20 -15.88 -21.40
C LYS A 471 4.48 -15.55 -20.61
N SER A 472 4.48 -14.49 -19.81
CA SER A 472 5.59 -14.08 -18.93
C SER A 472 5.53 -14.73 -17.53
N GLY A 473 4.49 -15.51 -17.22
CA GLY A 473 4.38 -16.28 -15.97
C GLY A 473 4.12 -15.46 -14.69
N GLY A 474 3.74 -14.19 -14.80
CA GLY A 474 3.43 -13.32 -13.66
C GLY A 474 2.01 -13.48 -13.12
N PHE A 475 1.81 -13.18 -11.83
CA PHE A 475 0.48 -13.18 -11.20
C PHE A 475 -0.43 -12.08 -11.75
N MET A 476 -1.70 -12.43 -11.97
CA MET A 476 -2.76 -11.52 -12.43
C MET A 476 -3.87 -11.44 -11.38
N CYS A 477 -4.20 -10.22 -10.98
CA CYS A 477 -5.33 -9.92 -10.11
C CYS A 477 -6.63 -10.50 -10.71
N PRO A 478 -7.40 -11.29 -9.94
CA PRO A 478 -8.64 -11.89 -10.41
C PRO A 478 -9.77 -10.85 -10.49
N PHE A 479 -10.83 -11.15 -11.25
CA PHE A 479 -12.06 -10.35 -11.32
C PHE A 479 -11.89 -8.84 -11.63
N VAL A 480 -10.85 -8.43 -12.37
CA VAL A 480 -10.77 -7.07 -12.94
C VAL A 480 -11.88 -6.87 -13.98
N PRO A 481 -12.67 -5.77 -13.96
CA PRO A 481 -12.45 -4.52 -13.22
C PRO A 481 -13.02 -4.46 -11.79
N PHE A 482 -13.86 -5.41 -11.40
CA PHE A 482 -14.62 -5.36 -10.15
C PHE A 482 -13.73 -5.32 -8.90
N LEU A 483 -12.66 -6.11 -8.84
CA LEU A 483 -11.81 -6.21 -7.65
C LEU A 483 -11.06 -4.88 -7.33
N PRO A 484 -10.34 -4.23 -8.28
CA PRO A 484 -9.76 -2.91 -8.03
C PRO A 484 -10.80 -1.84 -7.68
N VAL A 485 -11.99 -1.87 -8.32
CA VAL A 485 -13.07 -0.91 -8.04
C VAL A 485 -13.65 -1.09 -6.63
N ALA A 486 -13.79 -2.32 -6.15
CA ALA A 486 -14.16 -2.61 -4.77
C ALA A 486 -13.09 -2.15 -3.76
N SER A 487 -11.80 -2.35 -4.08
CA SER A 487 -10.68 -1.83 -3.27
C SER A 487 -10.73 -0.30 -3.14
N VAL A 488 -10.90 0.42 -4.26
CA VAL A 488 -11.05 1.90 -4.25
C VAL A 488 -12.27 2.33 -3.44
N LEU A 489 -13.42 1.67 -3.60
CA LEU A 489 -14.64 1.99 -2.86
C LEU A 489 -14.45 1.84 -1.36
N ILE A 490 -13.95 0.70 -0.90
CA ILE A 490 -13.77 0.41 0.53
C ILE A 490 -12.69 1.32 1.12
N ASN A 491 -11.54 1.50 0.45
CA ASN A 491 -10.49 2.39 0.95
C ASN A 491 -10.95 3.86 1.02
N THR A 492 -11.77 4.33 0.05
CA THR A 492 -12.38 5.67 0.11
C THR A 492 -13.39 5.79 1.25
N TYR A 493 -14.17 4.74 1.52
CA TYR A 493 -15.06 4.68 2.68
C TYR A 493 -14.30 4.77 4.01
N LEU A 494 -13.27 3.95 4.20
CA LEU A 494 -12.47 4.00 5.43
C LEU A 494 -11.81 5.38 5.62
N LEU A 495 -11.31 5.99 4.53
CA LEU A 495 -10.69 7.32 4.54
C LEU A 495 -11.65 8.45 4.95
N LEU A 496 -12.91 8.41 4.49
CA LEU A 496 -13.92 9.42 4.83
C LEU A 496 -14.46 9.29 6.27
N ASN A 497 -14.31 8.12 6.92
CA ASN A 497 -14.70 7.91 8.32
C ASN A 497 -13.60 8.30 9.33
N ILE A 498 -12.44 8.79 8.86
CA ILE A 498 -11.38 9.28 9.74
C ILE A 498 -11.75 10.68 10.27
N GLY A 499 -11.56 10.91 11.58
CA GLY A 499 -11.89 12.18 12.23
C GLY A 499 -11.26 13.41 11.57
N ALA A 500 -12.01 14.51 11.50
CA ALA A 500 -11.66 15.74 10.77
C ALA A 500 -10.28 16.34 11.14
N GLN A 501 -9.84 16.16 12.39
CA GLN A 501 -8.51 16.61 12.85
C GLN A 501 -7.36 15.93 12.10
N THR A 502 -7.52 14.65 11.74
CA THR A 502 -6.52 13.91 10.95
C THR A 502 -6.50 14.44 9.51
N TRP A 503 -7.68 14.67 8.92
CA TRP A 503 -7.81 15.26 7.60
C TRP A 503 -7.14 16.63 7.48
N ILE A 504 -7.34 17.52 8.45
CA ILE A 504 -6.68 18.84 8.48
C ILE A 504 -5.14 18.68 8.47
N ARG A 505 -4.59 17.78 9.30
CA ARG A 505 -3.14 17.52 9.37
C ARG A 505 -2.60 16.96 8.05
N VAL A 506 -3.28 15.97 7.46
CA VAL A 506 -2.90 15.36 6.18
C VAL A 506 -2.96 16.37 5.04
N LEU A 507 -4.01 17.19 4.97
CA LEU A 507 -4.15 18.23 3.92
C LEU A 507 -3.07 19.31 4.04
N ILE A 508 -2.73 19.75 5.26
CA ILE A 508 -1.60 20.68 5.49
C ILE A 508 -0.29 20.04 5.00
N TRP A 509 -0.03 18.78 5.37
CA TRP A 509 1.17 18.08 4.94
C TRP A 509 1.26 17.93 3.41
N LEU A 510 0.18 17.47 2.75
CA LEU A 510 0.12 17.36 1.29
C LEU A 510 0.29 18.73 0.61
N GLY A 511 -0.28 19.80 1.18
CA GLY A 511 -0.08 21.17 0.69
C GLY A 511 1.38 21.61 0.68
N VAL A 512 2.15 21.30 1.74
CA VAL A 512 3.60 21.50 1.76
C VAL A 512 4.31 20.71 0.66
N GLY A 513 3.90 19.46 0.43
CA GLY A 513 4.42 18.63 -0.66
C GLY A 513 4.19 19.20 -2.06
N VAL A 514 3.00 19.77 -2.32
CA VAL A 514 2.68 20.47 -3.57
C VAL A 514 3.57 21.71 -3.75
N ILE A 515 3.76 22.49 -2.69
CA ILE A 515 4.62 23.69 -2.72
C ILE A 515 6.07 23.30 -3.08
N ILE A 516 6.64 22.29 -2.42
CA ILE A 516 8.00 21.79 -2.70
C ILE A 516 8.10 21.29 -4.14
N TYR A 517 7.09 20.58 -4.67
CA TYR A 517 7.09 20.14 -6.06
C TYR A 517 7.14 21.30 -7.06
N ILE A 518 6.31 22.33 -6.84
CA ILE A 518 6.19 23.48 -7.75
C ILE A 518 7.49 24.29 -7.78
N PHE A 519 8.10 24.56 -6.63
CA PHE A 519 9.29 25.42 -6.53
C PHE A 519 10.63 24.69 -6.74
N TYR A 520 10.72 23.40 -6.41
CA TYR A 520 11.97 22.63 -6.48
C TYR A 520 11.86 21.42 -7.41
N GLY A 521 10.88 20.53 -7.18
CA GLY A 521 10.78 19.24 -7.85
C GLY A 521 10.69 19.33 -9.38
N ARG A 522 9.84 20.22 -9.89
CA ARG A 522 9.65 20.46 -11.33
C ARG A 522 10.95 20.86 -12.07
N GLY A 523 11.89 21.51 -11.38
CA GLY A 523 13.16 21.97 -11.95
C GLY A 523 14.28 20.93 -11.95
N HIS A 524 14.23 19.94 -11.05
CA HIS A 524 15.31 18.98 -10.79
C HIS A 524 14.98 17.54 -11.22
N SER A 525 13.89 17.34 -11.97
CA SER A 525 13.47 16.03 -12.45
C SER A 525 14.38 15.49 -13.55
N LEU A 526 15.05 14.36 -13.29
CA LEU A 526 15.99 13.69 -14.21
C LEU A 526 15.35 13.27 -15.55
N LEU A 527 14.03 13.13 -15.61
CA LEU A 527 13.28 12.87 -16.85
C LEU A 527 13.19 14.07 -17.81
N PHE A 528 13.82 15.20 -17.49
CA PHE A 528 13.97 16.31 -18.42
C PHE A 528 14.93 15.97 -19.58
N ASP A 529 15.99 15.20 -19.33
CA ASP A 529 17.03 14.90 -20.33
C ASP A 529 16.75 13.63 -21.15
N ASP A 530 15.99 12.69 -20.60
CA ASP A 530 15.70 11.39 -21.24
C ASP A 530 14.86 11.52 -22.53
N VAL A 531 14.09 12.62 -22.65
CA VAL A 531 13.33 12.98 -23.87
C VAL A 531 14.23 13.61 -24.95
N ARG A 532 15.47 14.01 -24.60
CA ARG A 532 16.40 14.72 -25.49
C ARG A 532 17.50 13.84 -26.08
N ARG A 533 17.63 12.58 -25.67
CA ARG A 533 18.48 11.59 -26.36
C ARG A 533 17.65 10.88 -27.45
N PRO A 534 17.70 11.30 -28.74
CA PRO A 534 17.31 10.41 -29.81
C PRO A 534 18.20 9.16 -29.74
N ILE A 535 17.66 8.02 -30.15
CA ILE A 535 18.44 6.78 -30.26
C ILE A 535 19.40 6.98 -31.44
N THR A 536 20.61 7.47 -31.15
CA THR A 536 21.69 7.46 -32.12
C THR A 536 22.03 6.00 -32.41
N HIS A 537 21.64 5.51 -33.58
CA HIS A 537 22.07 4.22 -34.08
C HIS A 537 23.60 4.16 -34.02
N THR A 538 24.14 3.25 -33.21
CA THR A 538 25.56 2.90 -33.20
C THR A 538 25.87 2.01 -34.40
N ASN A 539 25.73 2.58 -35.59
CA ASN A 539 26.23 2.08 -36.87
C ASN A 539 27.21 3.12 -37.41
N ASP A 540 28.37 3.26 -36.75
CA ASP A 540 29.59 3.88 -37.29
C ASP A 540 30.70 3.79 -36.22
N ASP A 541 31.31 2.60 -36.09
CA ASP A 541 32.55 2.38 -35.31
C ASP A 541 33.34 1.15 -35.83
N HIS A 542 33.14 0.80 -37.11
CA HIS A 542 33.82 -0.28 -37.82
C HIS A 542 34.47 0.21 -39.13
N ALA A 543 35.05 1.40 -39.08
CA ALA A 543 35.85 1.98 -40.16
C ALA A 543 36.91 2.96 -39.63
N ASP A 544 37.85 2.48 -38.81
CA ASP A 544 39.20 3.08 -38.64
C ASP A 544 40.10 2.23 -37.71
N ALA A 545 40.44 1.02 -38.17
CA ALA A 545 41.39 0.14 -37.47
C ALA A 545 42.37 -0.60 -38.41
N THR A 546 42.64 -0.02 -39.58
CA THR A 546 43.68 -0.49 -40.51
C THR A 546 44.31 0.69 -41.26
N LEU A 547 45.26 1.41 -40.65
CA LEU A 547 46.37 2.17 -41.29
C LEU A 547 47.18 3.02 -40.28
N SER A 548 48.08 2.41 -39.52
CA SER A 548 49.46 2.90 -39.23
C SER A 548 50.22 1.91 -38.34
#